data_AF-A0A922ITF8-F1
#
_entry.id   AF-A0A922ITF8-F1
#
_cell.length_a   1.000
_cell.length_b   1.000
_cell.length_c   1.000
_cell.angle_alpha   90.00
_cell.angle_beta   90.00
_cell.angle_gamma   90.00
#
_symmetry.space_group_name_H-M   'P 1'
#
loop_
_entity.id
_entity.type
_entity.pdbx_description
1 polymer ?
#
loop_
_entity_poly.entity_id
_entity_poly.type
_entity_poly.pdbx_seq_one_letter_code
_entity_poly.pdbx_strand_id
1 'polypeptide(L)'
;MLLQVLIKGALRYNRSPVSNLCRHYAAHVQRPAPDFCGTAVVDGQFKEIKLRDYAGKYLVLFFYPLDFTFVCPTELTAFSDRIDEFKNEGVEVVGVSTDSHFSHLAWINTPRRWFRLSTLSTLGRLSKTNYA
;
A
#
# COMPACT_ATOMS: atom_id res chain seq x y z
N MET A 1 8.56 -6.68 -7.89
CA MET A 1 7.15 -6.69 -8.34
C MET A 1 6.29 -6.60 -7.10
N LEU A 2 5.96 -5.39 -6.67
CA LEU A 2 5.20 -5.14 -5.45
C LEU A 2 3.72 -5.37 -5.71
N LEU A 3 3.06 -6.10 -4.81
CA LEU A 3 1.61 -6.23 -4.79
C LEU A 3 1.06 -4.94 -4.16
N GLN A 4 0.58 -4.01 -4.99
CA GLN A 4 -0.14 -2.82 -4.51
C GLN A 4 -1.62 -3.15 -4.47
N VAL A 5 -2.15 -3.25 -3.25
CA VAL A 5 -3.51 -3.66 -2.97
C VAL A 5 -4.30 -2.44 -2.54
N LEU A 6 -5.34 -2.12 -3.29
CA LEU A 6 -6.44 -1.31 -2.79
C LEU A 6 -7.23 -2.17 -1.80
N ILE A 7 -7.09 -1.89 -0.51
CA ILE A 7 -8.20 -2.15 0.41
C ILE A 7 -9.19 -1.02 0.13
N LYS A 8 -10.14 -1.25 -0.80
CA LYS A 8 -11.43 -0.58 -0.67
C LYS A 8 -11.83 -0.88 0.75
N GLY A 9 -12.12 0.15 1.55
CA GLY A 9 -12.81 0.01 2.82
C GLY A 9 -14.08 -0.82 2.60
N ALA A 10 -13.90 -2.13 2.62
CA ALA A 10 -14.88 -3.18 2.58
C ALA A 10 -14.50 -4.13 3.72
N LEU A 11 -14.19 -3.53 4.89
CA LEU A 11 -15.06 -3.82 6.02
C LEU A 11 -16.47 -3.66 5.47
N ARG A 12 -17.13 -4.76 5.08
CA ARG A 12 -18.54 -4.72 4.74
C ARG A 12 -19.24 -4.14 5.97
N TYR A 13 -19.54 -2.85 5.92
CA TYR A 13 -20.32 -2.17 6.93
C TYR A 13 -21.74 -2.71 6.80
N ASN A 14 -22.00 -3.83 7.47
CA ASN A 14 -23.37 -4.23 7.75
C ASN A 14 -23.92 -3.18 8.70
N ARG A 15 -24.88 -2.36 8.24
CA ARG A 15 -25.54 -1.34 9.05
C ARG A 15 -26.43 -2.01 10.11
N SER A 16 -25.86 -2.68 11.09
CA SER A 16 -26.58 -2.99 12.33
C SER A 16 -26.42 -1.81 13.32
N PRO A 17 -27.44 -1.51 14.13
CA PRO A 17 -27.45 -0.30 14.93
C PRO A 17 -26.31 -0.31 15.95
N VAL A 18 -25.64 0.83 16.05
CA VAL A 18 -24.54 1.14 16.96
C VAL A 18 -24.84 0.73 18.42
N SER A 19 -24.24 -0.37 18.86
CA SER A 19 -24.06 -0.69 20.27
C SER A 19 -22.71 -1.38 20.48
N ASN A 20 -21.74 -0.65 21.04
CA ASN A 20 -20.47 -1.11 21.65
C ASN A 20 -19.54 -2.10 20.88
N LEU A 21 -19.89 -2.59 19.68
CA LEU A 21 -19.13 -3.60 18.93
C LEU A 21 -17.90 -3.06 18.18
N CYS A 22 -17.77 -1.73 18.05
CA CYS A 22 -16.72 -1.10 17.24
C CYS A 22 -15.30 -1.33 17.79
N ARG A 23 -15.14 -1.77 19.04
CA ARG A 23 -13.83 -2.16 19.62
C ARG A 23 -13.26 -3.47 19.07
N HIS A 24 -14.05 -4.32 18.42
CA HIS A 24 -13.62 -5.66 18.00
C HIS A 24 -12.99 -5.75 16.60
N TYR A 25 -12.91 -4.65 15.85
CA TYR A 25 -12.41 -4.62 14.46
C TYR A 25 -11.06 -3.93 14.29
N ALA A 26 -10.36 -3.62 15.39
CA ALA A 26 -9.02 -3.05 15.36
C ALA A 26 -7.96 -4.16 15.42
N ALA A 27 -6.86 -3.99 14.68
CA ALA A 27 -5.72 -4.89 14.75
C ALA A 27 -5.13 -4.88 16.18
N HIS A 28 -4.91 -6.06 16.74
CA HIS A 28 -4.32 -6.22 18.07
C HIS A 28 -3.31 -7.36 18.04
N VAL A 29 -2.15 -7.16 18.67
CA VAL A 29 -1.10 -8.18 18.74
C VAL A 29 -1.64 -9.41 19.47
N GLN A 30 -1.21 -10.60 19.03
CA GLN A 30 -1.66 -11.91 19.53
C GLN A 30 -3.16 -12.23 19.31
N ARG A 31 -3.88 -11.40 18.55
CA ARG A 31 -5.23 -11.72 18.06
C ARG A 31 -5.17 -12.04 16.57
N PRO A 32 -6.16 -12.78 16.04
CA PRO A 32 -6.30 -12.95 14.60
C PRO A 32 -6.35 -11.60 13.89
N ALA A 33 -5.70 -11.50 12.72
CA ALA A 33 -5.77 -10.31 11.90
C ALA A 33 -7.23 -10.04 11.45
N PRO A 34 -7.66 -8.78 11.38
CA PRO A 34 -8.96 -8.42 10.81
C PRO A 34 -9.07 -8.92 9.36
N ASP A 35 -10.20 -9.54 9.02
CA ASP A 35 -10.45 -10.03 7.67
C ASP A 35 -10.50 -8.86 6.67
N PHE A 36 -9.96 -9.06 5.47
CA PHE A 36 -9.97 -8.08 4.40
C PHE A 36 -10.20 -8.74 3.04
N CYS A 37 -10.84 -7.98 2.15
CA CYS A 37 -10.88 -8.27 0.72
C CYS A 37 -10.71 -6.96 -0.07
N GLY A 38 -10.07 -7.04 -1.23
CA GLY A 38 -9.74 -5.85 -2.02
C GLY A 38 -9.32 -6.18 -3.44
N THR A 39 -9.26 -5.16 -4.28
CA THR A 39 -8.74 -5.27 -5.64
C THR A 39 -7.28 -4.85 -5.63
N ALA A 40 -6.40 -5.69 -6.16
CA ALA A 40 -4.96 -5.49 -6.21
C ALA A 40 -4.48 -5.31 -7.64
N VAL A 41 -3.38 -4.58 -7.81
CA VAL A 41 -2.58 -4.63 -9.02
C VAL A 41 -1.46 -5.64 -8.80
N VAL A 42 -1.50 -6.72 -9.57
CA VAL A 42 -0.54 -7.83 -9.55
C VAL A 42 0.00 -7.94 -10.96
N ASP A 43 1.29 -7.68 -11.13
CA ASP A 43 1.99 -7.90 -12.41
C ASP A 43 1.35 -7.12 -13.57
N GLY A 44 0.82 -5.92 -13.23
CA GLY A 44 0.11 -5.04 -14.16
C GLY A 44 -1.36 -5.39 -14.42
N GLN A 45 -1.91 -6.40 -13.74
CA GLN A 45 -3.29 -6.85 -13.89
C GLN A 45 -4.10 -6.64 -12.61
N PHE A 46 -5.42 -6.46 -12.75
CA PHE A 46 -6.32 -6.37 -11.60
C PHE A 46 -6.72 -7.76 -11.12
N LYS A 47 -6.55 -8.01 -9.82
CA LYS A 47 -6.93 -9.28 -9.17
C LYS A 47 -7.68 -9.01 -7.86
N GLU A 48 -8.71 -9.78 -7.56
CA GLU A 48 -9.32 -9.77 -6.22
C GLU A 48 -8.45 -10.59 -5.26
N ILE A 49 -8.17 -10.05 -4.09
CA ILE A 49 -7.43 -10.74 -3.04
C ILE A 49 -8.18 -10.69 -1.70
N LYS A 50 -7.92 -11.69 -0.86
CA LYS A 50 -8.51 -11.85 0.47
C LYS A 50 -7.44 -12.28 1.47
N LEU A 51 -7.63 -11.98 2.75
CA LEU A 51 -6.71 -12.43 3.80
C LEU A 51 -6.47 -13.96 3.76
N ARG A 52 -7.52 -14.72 3.42
CA ARG A 52 -7.49 -16.18 3.33
C ARG A 52 -6.54 -16.71 2.26
N ASP A 53 -6.26 -15.92 1.21
CA ASP A 53 -5.34 -16.33 0.13
C ASP A 53 -3.89 -16.46 0.63
N TYR A 54 -3.60 -15.88 1.80
CA TYR A 54 -2.29 -15.88 2.46
C TYR A 54 -2.21 -16.87 3.63
N ALA A 55 -3.23 -17.70 3.85
CA ALA A 55 -3.23 -18.68 4.93
C ALA A 55 -2.05 -19.65 4.79
N GLY A 56 -1.34 -19.91 5.90
CA GLY A 56 -0.15 -20.78 5.91
C GLY A 56 1.15 -20.10 5.46
N LYS A 57 1.10 -18.83 5.05
CA LYS A 57 2.26 -17.97 4.79
C LYS A 57 2.31 -16.82 5.78
N TYR A 58 3.50 -16.25 5.98
CA TYR A 58 3.59 -14.97 6.66
C TYR A 58 3.16 -13.85 5.70
N LEU A 59 2.42 -12.87 6.22
CA LEU A 59 1.96 -11.72 5.44
C LEU A 59 2.45 -10.43 6.08
N VAL A 60 3.26 -9.67 5.35
CA VAL A 60 3.60 -8.29 5.67
C VAL A 60 2.57 -7.39 4.99
N LEU A 61 1.68 -6.81 5.79
CA LEU A 61 0.70 -5.82 5.35
C LEU A 61 1.17 -4.44 5.78
N PHE A 62 1.59 -3.58 4.85
CA PHE A 62 2.07 -2.23 5.15
C PHE A 62 1.15 -1.18 4.52
N PHE A 63 0.88 -0.11 5.26
CA PHE A 63 0.02 0.98 4.81
C PHE A 63 0.86 2.21 4.50
N TYR A 64 0.63 2.83 3.34
CA TYR A 64 1.20 4.10 2.96
C TYR A 64 0.07 5.10 2.63
N PRO A 65 0.27 6.40 2.90
CA PRO A 65 -0.81 7.37 2.93
C PRO A 65 -1.45 7.64 1.57
N LEU A 66 -0.65 7.81 0.51
CA LEU A 66 -1.17 8.20 -0.80
C LEU A 66 -0.16 7.93 -1.94
N ASP A 67 -0.67 7.45 -3.07
CA ASP A 67 0.03 7.35 -4.35
C ASP A 67 0.57 8.72 -4.79
N PHE A 68 1.66 8.73 -5.55
CA PHE A 68 2.28 9.95 -6.08
C PHE A 68 2.77 10.97 -5.04
N THR A 69 2.86 10.60 -3.76
CA THR A 69 3.36 11.50 -2.70
C THR A 69 4.84 11.32 -2.37
N PHE A 70 5.34 12.21 -1.51
CA PHE A 70 6.71 12.27 -1.03
C PHE A 70 7.06 11.26 0.06
N VAL A 71 6.22 10.25 0.31
CA VAL A 71 6.67 9.07 1.08
C VAL A 71 7.91 8.59 0.37
N CYS A 72 9.07 8.75 1.02
CA CYS A 72 10.34 8.74 0.32
C CYS A 72 10.39 7.44 -0.49
N PRO A 73 10.54 7.51 -1.83
CA PRO A 73 10.39 6.35 -2.69
C PRO A 73 11.28 5.18 -2.24
N THR A 74 12.31 5.47 -1.45
CA THR A 74 13.18 4.53 -0.75
C THR A 74 12.46 3.41 -0.02
N GLU A 75 11.38 3.66 0.74
CA GLU A 75 10.73 2.59 1.52
C GLU A 75 10.04 1.58 0.59
N LEU A 76 9.23 2.08 -0.33
CA LEU A 76 8.49 1.24 -1.26
C LEU A 76 9.43 0.52 -2.24
N THR A 77 10.48 1.20 -2.71
CA THR A 77 11.48 0.56 -3.57
C THR A 77 12.31 -0.46 -2.81
N ALA A 78 12.64 -0.24 -1.54
CA ALA A 78 13.40 -1.21 -0.74
C ALA A 78 12.64 -2.53 -0.59
N PHE A 79 11.33 -2.48 -0.32
CA PHE A 79 10.49 -3.69 -0.33
C PHE A 79 10.41 -4.33 -1.72
N SER A 80 10.36 -3.52 -2.78
CA SER A 80 10.33 -4.03 -4.16
C SER A 80 11.58 -4.78 -4.53
N ASP A 81 12.73 -4.22 -4.17
CA ASP A 81 14.03 -4.67 -4.61
C ASP A 81 14.46 -5.93 -3.83
N ARG A 82 13.88 -6.16 -2.63
CA ARG A 82 14.10 -7.34 -1.79
C ARG A 82 12.95 -8.35 -1.78
N ILE A 83 11.97 -8.20 -2.69
CA ILE A 83 10.75 -9.03 -2.69
C ILE A 83 11.05 -10.53 -2.83
N ASP A 84 12.13 -10.88 -3.52
CA ASP A 84 12.52 -12.27 -3.73
C ASP A 84 13.09 -12.90 -2.45
N GLU A 85 13.73 -12.11 -1.58
CA GLU A 85 14.15 -12.57 -0.25
C GLU A 85 12.94 -12.95 0.61
N PHE A 86 11.91 -12.11 0.62
CA PHE A 86 10.66 -12.40 1.34
C PHE A 86 9.97 -13.67 0.81
N LYS A 87 9.90 -13.83 -0.51
CA LYS A 87 9.31 -15.02 -1.13
C LYS A 87 10.04 -16.30 -0.77
N ASN A 88 11.38 -16.27 -0.73
CA ASN A 88 12.19 -17.43 -0.36
C ASN A 88 11.95 -17.88 1.09
N GLU A 89 11.64 -16.94 1.98
CA GLU A 89 11.28 -17.20 3.38
C GLU A 89 9.78 -17.52 3.58
N GLY A 90 9.01 -17.68 2.50
CA GLY A 90 7.57 -17.95 2.58
C GLY A 90 6.74 -16.77 3.09
N VAL A 91 7.24 -15.55 2.89
CA VAL A 91 6.58 -14.30 3.28
C VAL A 91 6.03 -13.59 2.04
N GLU A 92 4.76 -13.18 2.11
CA GLU A 92 4.11 -12.35 1.10
C GLU A 92 4.07 -10.89 1.58
N VAL A 93 4.26 -9.94 0.68
CA VAL A 93 4.25 -8.50 1.00
C VAL A 93 3.15 -7.80 0.23
N VAL A 94 2.32 -7.05 0.96
CA VAL A 94 1.19 -6.29 0.44
C VAL A 94 1.30 -4.83 0.88
N GLY A 95 1.33 -3.93 -0.11
CA GLY A 95 1.23 -2.49 0.13
C GLY A 95 -0.19 -1.98 -0.03
N VAL A 96 -0.66 -1.20 0.94
CA VAL A 96 -2.03 -0.70 0.98
C VAL A 96 -2.07 0.82 1.09
N SER A 97 -2.95 1.44 0.34
CA SER A 97 -3.36 2.83 0.55
C SER A 97 -4.88 2.98 0.37
N THR A 98 -5.37 4.21 0.47
CA THR A 98 -6.77 4.56 0.17
C THR A 98 -7.01 4.90 -1.31
N ASP A 99 -5.98 4.86 -2.15
CA ASP A 99 -6.07 5.20 -3.58
C ASP A 99 -6.80 4.13 -4.41
N SER A 100 -7.28 4.53 -5.58
CA SER A 100 -7.93 3.60 -6.51
C SER A 100 -6.92 2.62 -7.13
N HIS A 101 -7.38 1.43 -7.53
CA HIS A 101 -6.55 0.45 -8.24
C HIS A 101 -6.08 0.98 -9.61
N PHE A 102 -6.80 1.94 -10.20
CA PHE A 102 -6.35 2.67 -11.38
C PHE A 102 -5.16 3.59 -11.06
N SER A 103 -5.19 4.27 -9.91
CA SER A 103 -4.07 5.09 -9.41
C SER A 103 -2.83 4.23 -9.23
N HIS A 104 -2.97 3.06 -8.59
CA HIS A 104 -1.89 2.09 -8.42
C HIS A 104 -1.28 1.65 -9.75
N LEU A 105 -2.11 1.28 -10.72
CA LEU A 105 -1.63 0.88 -12.04
C LEU A 105 -0.89 2.02 -12.75
N ALA A 106 -1.44 3.24 -12.70
CA ALA A 106 -0.77 4.41 -13.26
C ALA A 106 0.55 4.71 -12.56
N TRP A 107 0.62 4.51 -11.24
CA TRP A 107 1.80 4.77 -10.44
C TRP A 107 2.92 3.76 -10.72
N ILE A 108 2.59 2.47 -10.80
CA ILE A 108 3.52 1.40 -11.20
C ILE A 108 4.11 1.67 -12.58
N ASN A 109 3.29 2.17 -13.51
CA ASN A 109 3.71 2.51 -14.87
C ASN A 109 4.50 3.83 -14.96
N THR A 110 4.54 4.63 -13.89
CA THR A 110 5.29 5.89 -13.86
C THR A 110 6.78 5.61 -13.59
N PRO A 111 7.71 6.07 -14.45
CA PRO A 111 9.13 5.84 -14.23
C PRO A 111 9.62 6.43 -12.91
N ARG A 112 10.43 5.67 -12.15
CA ARG A 112 11.00 6.11 -10.85
C ARG A 112 11.74 7.46 -10.93
N ARG A 113 12.26 7.84 -12.11
CA ARG A 113 12.93 9.13 -12.36
C ARG A 113 12.00 10.34 -12.12
N TRP A 114 10.71 10.20 -12.39
CA TRP A 114 9.73 11.27 -12.24
C TRP A 114 9.68 11.82 -10.80
N PHE A 115 9.67 10.92 -9.82
CA PHE A 115 9.64 11.28 -8.40
C PHE A 115 10.93 11.95 -7.91
N ARG A 116 12.07 11.65 -8.53
CA ARG A 116 13.34 12.33 -8.22
C ARG A 116 13.33 13.78 -8.71
N LEU A 117 12.65 14.07 -9.82
CA LEU A 117 12.59 15.40 -10.41
C LEU A 117 11.58 16.32 -9.71
N SER A 118 10.47 15.79 -9.15
CA SER A 118 9.51 16.61 -8.38
C SER A 118 10.11 17.17 -7.09
N THR A 119 10.93 16.37 -6.39
CA THR A 119 11.69 16.84 -5.22
C THR A 119 12.74 17.89 -5.62
N LEU A 120 13.46 17.66 -6.73
CA LEU A 120 14.48 18.60 -7.20
C LEU A 120 13.89 19.88 -7.79
N SER A 121 12.72 19.85 -8.43
CA SER A 121 12.05 21.04 -8.95
C SER A 121 11.46 21.89 -7.83
N THR A 122 10.98 21.26 -6.75
CA THR A 122 10.53 21.95 -5.53
C THR A 122 11.71 22.59 -4.79
N LEU A 123 12.83 21.88 -4.65
CA LEU A 123 14.07 22.43 -4.06
C LEU A 123 14.70 23.52 -4.95
N GLY A 124 14.67 23.36 -6.27
CA GLY A 124 15.16 24.38 -7.21
C GLY A 124 14.25 25.61 -7.33
N ARG A 125 12.97 25.49 -6.93
CA ARG A 125 12.04 26.63 -6.81
C ARG A 125 12.19 27.33 -5.47
N LEU A 126 12.51 26.60 -4.39
CA LEU A 126 12.85 27.16 -3.08
C LEU A 126 14.25 27.80 -3.03
N SER A 127 15.19 27.42 -3.90
CA SER A 127 16.46 28.15 -4.04
C SER A 127 16.36 29.45 -4.84
N LYS A 128 15.20 29.72 -5.47
CA LYS A 128 14.95 30.93 -6.27
C LYS A 128 13.90 31.88 -5.69
N THR A 129 13.37 31.62 -4.51
CA THR A 129 12.56 32.59 -3.77
C THR A 129 13.18 32.84 -2.40
N ASN A 130 13.64 34.07 -2.19
CA ASN A 130 14.30 34.65 -1.00
C ASN A 130 15.85 34.65 -0.99
N TYR A 131 16.43 35.55 -1.79
CA TYR A 131 17.43 36.57 -1.40
C TYR A 131 17.78 37.40 -2.64
N ALA A 132 16.99 38.44 -2.91
CA ALA A 132 17.34 39.68 -3.62
C ALA A 132 16.16 40.64 -3.47
#